data_AF-A0A7C2TYZ7-F1
#
_entry.id   AF-A0A7C2TYZ7-F1
#
_cell.length_a   1.000
_cell.length_b   1.000
_cell.length_c   1.000
_cell.angle_alpha   90.00
_cell.angle_beta   90.00
_cell.angle_gamma   90.00
#
_symmetry.space_group_name_H-M   'P 1'
#
loop_
_entity.id
_entity.type
_entity.pdbx_description
1 polymer ?
#
loop_
_entity_poly.entity_id
_entity_poly.type
_entity_poly.pdbx_seq_one_letter_code
_entity_poly.pdbx_strand_id
1 'polypeptide(L)'
;MSTDIDEKSLATATQIIGLDAKWLQAFDVEDPFNDNLRLRGFLCQKPDHRYGALALTHVGEAEAPQLILATPKLHYPFGKDGSFHFPPIKKIHLYEKVDGTNVLAYRYRDGDGRWRLTYKLRLAPTLRNSRWGPFLDMWQELLKKHPAIPQLVEANDCHLSFEMYGSRNTHLMVYDVDLAVAALFGVRRDASIVPLFKLDLLGVPGTPAVGELVAGEDPVSKYAEIRAEMEKRNRRTEDEKLSGVEGTVWYVEEPDGRVSMWKCKPESVEEIHWAAGINKKAVIATCWNLLETSDELNYDALLPLLLEEYQDREIEMFRPHIENCIKQVSYEFEFKARVLAEYDKLGQSIHDDKAGVMRALSPHFQRSEMKKVYTMIVRNR
;
A
#
# COMPACT_ATOMS: atom_id res chain seq x y z
N MET A 1 -13.53 8.68 20.99
CA MET A 1 -14.69 8.01 21.59
C MET A 1 -14.19 6.69 22.13
N SER A 2 -14.50 6.36 23.40
CA SER A 2 -14.18 5.04 23.96
C SER A 2 -15.00 4.01 23.21
N THR A 3 -14.37 3.20 22.38
CA THR A 3 -14.98 2.00 21.83
C THR A 3 -15.10 0.99 22.96
N ASP A 4 -16.22 1.02 23.69
CA ASP A 4 -16.62 -0.09 24.55
C ASP A 4 -16.88 -1.29 23.63
N ILE A 5 -15.82 -2.05 23.42
CA ILE A 5 -15.84 -3.30 22.70
C ILE A 5 -16.27 -4.35 23.70
N ASP A 6 -17.44 -4.93 23.49
CA ASP A 6 -17.89 -5.99 24.38
C ASP A 6 -16.99 -7.23 24.24
N GLU A 7 -16.76 -7.93 25.36
CA GLU A 7 -15.90 -9.12 25.42
C GLU A 7 -16.38 -10.23 24.46
N LYS A 8 -17.69 -10.27 24.17
CA LYS A 8 -18.30 -11.22 23.24
C LYS A 8 -17.81 -10.99 21.81
N SER A 9 -17.70 -9.74 21.37
CA SER A 9 -17.20 -9.34 20.05
C SER A 9 -15.73 -9.71 19.90
N LEU A 10 -14.92 -9.48 20.93
CA LEU A 10 -13.51 -9.89 20.92
C LEU A 10 -13.37 -11.41 20.87
N ALA A 11 -14.13 -12.16 21.68
CA ALA A 11 -14.13 -13.62 21.66
C ALA A 11 -14.58 -14.19 20.29
N THR A 12 -15.57 -13.55 19.67
CA THR A 12 -16.03 -13.90 18.32
C THR A 12 -14.92 -13.65 17.29
N ALA A 13 -14.24 -12.52 17.37
CA ALA A 13 -13.16 -12.17 16.45
C ALA A 13 -11.95 -13.11 16.57
N THR A 14 -11.50 -13.42 17.79
CA THR A 14 -10.39 -14.36 18.02
C THR A 14 -10.72 -15.75 17.50
N GLN A 15 -11.97 -16.21 17.63
CA GLN A 15 -12.44 -17.47 17.09
C GLN A 15 -12.44 -17.48 15.55
N ILE A 16 -13.00 -16.44 14.91
CA ILE A 16 -13.12 -16.36 13.45
C ILE A 16 -11.75 -16.32 12.77
N ILE A 17 -10.81 -15.56 13.33
CA ILE A 17 -9.49 -15.35 12.71
C ILE A 17 -8.43 -16.35 13.21
N GLY A 18 -8.71 -17.06 14.31
CA GLY A 18 -7.81 -18.00 14.94
C GLY A 18 -6.54 -17.35 15.50
N LEU A 19 -6.69 -16.22 16.21
CA LEU A 19 -5.58 -15.47 16.83
C LEU A 19 -5.88 -14.99 18.24
N ASP A 20 -4.81 -14.77 19.01
CA ASP A 20 -4.87 -14.07 20.29
C ASP A 20 -5.29 -12.61 20.11
N ALA A 21 -6.04 -12.11 21.10
CA ALA A 21 -6.53 -10.73 21.15
C ALA A 21 -5.43 -9.66 20.99
N LYS A 22 -4.19 -9.93 21.42
CA LYS A 22 -3.07 -8.99 21.31
C LYS A 22 -2.72 -8.58 19.86
N TRP A 23 -3.17 -9.35 18.88
CA TRP A 23 -2.95 -9.07 17.46
C TRP A 23 -4.13 -8.36 16.80
N LEU A 24 -5.18 -8.03 17.57
CA LEU A 24 -6.43 -7.51 17.06
C LEU A 24 -6.64 -6.07 17.51
N GLN A 25 -6.76 -5.18 16.55
CA GLN A 25 -7.12 -3.79 16.76
C GLN A 25 -8.60 -3.60 16.42
N ALA A 26 -9.41 -3.24 17.41
CA ALA A 26 -10.82 -2.98 17.17
C ALA A 26 -11.03 -1.76 16.27
N PHE A 27 -12.13 -1.77 15.53
CA PHE A 27 -12.58 -0.65 14.72
C PHE A 27 -14.10 -0.51 14.73
N ASP A 28 -14.53 0.73 14.48
CA ASP A 28 -15.91 1.12 14.31
C ASP A 28 -15.92 2.28 13.30
N VAL A 29 -16.34 1.98 12.06
CA VAL A 29 -16.20 2.90 10.92
C VAL A 29 -17.45 2.91 10.05
N GLU A 30 -17.66 3.98 9.31
CA GLU A 30 -18.65 4.04 8.24
C GLU A 30 -18.04 3.59 6.92
N ASP A 31 -18.83 2.88 6.10
CA ASP A 31 -18.45 2.48 4.75
C ASP A 31 -18.94 3.51 3.72
N PRO A 32 -18.05 4.35 3.17
CA PRO A 32 -18.44 5.43 2.25
C PRO A 32 -18.92 4.93 0.88
N PHE A 33 -18.84 3.63 0.61
CA PHE A 33 -19.31 3.02 -0.64
C PHE A 33 -20.69 2.36 -0.51
N ASN A 34 -21.24 2.28 0.70
CA ASN A 34 -22.50 1.57 0.98
C ASN A 34 -23.39 2.39 1.93
N ASP A 35 -23.77 3.60 1.51
CA ASP A 35 -24.67 4.50 2.26
C ASP A 35 -24.22 4.77 3.71
N ASN A 36 -22.90 4.84 3.94
CA ASN A 36 -22.29 4.98 5.26
C ASN A 36 -22.70 3.88 6.26
N LEU A 37 -22.98 2.68 5.76
CA LEU A 37 -23.25 1.52 6.58
C LEU A 37 -22.11 1.28 7.58
N ARG A 38 -22.46 1.20 8.86
CA ARG A 38 -21.48 1.07 9.95
C ARG A 38 -20.89 -0.33 9.99
N LEU A 39 -19.57 -0.44 10.04
CA LEU A 39 -18.82 -1.69 10.16
C LEU A 39 -18.10 -1.72 11.49
N ARG A 40 -18.31 -2.79 12.25
CA ARG A 40 -17.61 -3.04 13.52
C ARG A 40 -16.91 -4.38 13.50
N GLY A 41 -15.72 -4.42 14.09
CA GLY A 41 -14.92 -5.63 14.11
C GLY A 41 -13.49 -5.37 14.56
N PHE A 42 -12.59 -6.24 14.11
CA PHE A 42 -11.17 -6.20 14.46
C PHE A 42 -10.29 -6.37 13.24
N LEU A 43 -9.22 -5.59 13.19
CA LEU A 43 -8.18 -5.63 12.20
C LEU A 43 -6.98 -6.42 12.73
N CYS A 44 -6.46 -7.32 11.92
CA CYS A 44 -5.32 -8.16 12.26
C CYS A 44 -3.99 -7.45 12.00
N GLN A 45 -3.18 -7.32 13.05
CA GLN A 45 -1.82 -6.77 12.98
C GLN A 45 -0.73 -7.84 13.01
N LYS A 46 -1.09 -9.13 13.00
CA LYS A 46 -0.10 -10.20 12.98
C LYS A 46 0.62 -10.24 11.63
N PRO A 47 1.97 -10.21 11.59
CA PRO A 47 2.74 -10.18 10.34
C PRO A 47 2.83 -11.57 9.67
N ASP A 48 1.70 -12.20 9.40
CA ASP A 48 1.58 -13.44 8.63
C ASP A 48 0.58 -13.28 7.46
N HIS A 49 0.10 -14.39 6.90
CA HIS A 49 -0.87 -14.37 5.80
C HIS A 49 -2.21 -13.68 6.16
N ARG A 50 -2.49 -13.42 7.44
CA ARG A 50 -3.68 -12.69 7.92
C ARG A 50 -3.41 -11.21 8.14
N TYR A 51 -2.22 -10.70 7.83
CA TYR A 51 -1.90 -9.31 8.09
C TYR A 51 -2.85 -8.36 7.33
N GLY A 52 -3.49 -7.44 8.05
CA GLY A 52 -4.52 -6.54 7.52
C GLY A 52 -5.88 -7.21 7.25
N ALA A 53 -6.07 -8.49 7.62
CA ALA A 53 -7.37 -9.14 7.56
C ALA A 53 -8.36 -8.50 8.56
N LEU A 54 -9.65 -8.61 8.28
CA LEU A 54 -10.72 -8.13 9.16
C LEU A 54 -11.53 -9.31 9.70
N ALA A 55 -11.77 -9.32 11.00
CA ALA A 55 -12.85 -10.08 11.62
C ALA A 55 -14.01 -9.11 11.86
N LEU A 56 -14.94 -9.05 10.91
CA LEU A 56 -16.18 -8.28 11.07
C LEU A 56 -17.07 -9.01 12.07
N THR A 57 -17.59 -8.27 13.06
CA THR A 57 -18.55 -8.80 14.04
C THR A 57 -19.96 -8.27 13.79
N HIS A 58 -20.06 -7.03 13.31
CA HIS A 58 -21.35 -6.39 13.01
C HIS A 58 -21.31 -5.60 11.71
N VAL A 59 -22.47 -5.56 11.05
CA VAL A 59 -22.74 -4.72 9.89
C VAL A 59 -24.07 -4.01 10.12
N GLY A 60 -24.01 -2.68 10.22
CA GLY A 60 -25.06 -1.87 10.83
C GLY A 60 -25.31 -2.27 12.28
N GLU A 61 -26.58 -2.53 12.60
CA GLU A 61 -27.02 -2.98 13.92
C GLU A 61 -27.04 -4.52 14.06
N ALA A 62 -26.82 -5.27 12.99
CA ALA A 62 -26.89 -6.73 13.00
C ALA A 62 -25.54 -7.39 13.30
N GLU A 63 -25.56 -8.48 14.10
CA GLU A 63 -24.44 -9.41 14.21
C GLU A 63 -24.23 -10.11 12.84
N ALA A 64 -23.05 -9.94 12.25
CA ALA A 64 -22.71 -10.47 10.93
C ALA A 64 -21.25 -10.97 10.91
N PRO A 65 -20.92 -12.00 11.72
CA PRO A 65 -19.56 -12.50 11.88
C PRO A 65 -18.99 -13.06 10.57
N GLN A 66 -17.87 -12.50 10.11
CA GLN A 66 -17.20 -12.96 8.88
C GLN A 66 -15.71 -12.57 8.85
N LEU A 67 -14.92 -13.42 8.19
CA LEU A 67 -13.49 -13.19 7.95
C LEU A 67 -13.28 -12.61 6.56
N ILE A 68 -12.58 -11.47 6.50
CA ILE A 68 -12.11 -10.85 5.27
C ILE A 68 -10.59 -10.96 5.24
N LEU A 69 -10.07 -11.85 4.41
CA LEU A 69 -8.63 -11.95 4.16
C LEU A 69 -8.17 -10.83 3.22
N ALA A 70 -6.94 -10.37 3.46
CA ALA A 70 -6.36 -9.22 2.78
C ALA A 70 -5.08 -9.57 1.99
N THR A 71 -4.49 -8.56 1.37
CA THR A 71 -3.21 -8.60 0.65
C THR A 71 -2.09 -9.16 1.55
N PRO A 72 -1.54 -10.35 1.28
CA PRO A 72 -0.47 -10.89 2.10
C PRO A 72 0.84 -10.13 1.91
N LYS A 73 1.76 -10.27 2.87
CA LYS A 73 3.12 -9.73 2.76
C LYS A 73 3.90 -10.52 1.70
N LEU A 74 4.52 -9.83 0.75
CA LEU A 74 5.42 -10.44 -0.22
C LEU A 74 6.76 -10.80 0.42
N HIS A 75 7.27 -11.99 0.11
CA HIS A 75 8.53 -12.50 0.65
C HIS A 75 9.69 -12.30 -0.34
N TYR A 76 10.90 -12.15 0.19
CA TYR A 76 12.12 -12.31 -0.61
C TYR A 76 12.41 -13.80 -0.77
N PRO A 77 12.92 -14.26 -1.92
CA PRO A 77 13.29 -15.65 -2.12
C PRO A 77 14.64 -15.99 -1.47
N PHE A 78 15.11 -15.21 -0.50
CA PHE A 78 16.36 -15.47 0.22
C PHE A 78 16.29 -15.09 1.69
N GLY A 79 17.09 -15.78 2.50
CA GLY A 79 17.24 -15.53 3.94
C GLY A 79 18.20 -14.38 4.25
N LYS A 80 18.36 -14.08 5.55
CA LYS A 80 19.34 -13.07 6.02
C LYS A 80 20.80 -13.46 5.74
N ASP A 81 21.06 -14.74 5.53
CA ASP A 81 22.34 -15.31 5.11
C ASP A 81 22.57 -15.22 3.60
N GLY A 82 21.60 -14.69 2.83
CA GLY A 82 21.66 -14.54 1.38
C GLY A 82 21.37 -15.83 0.61
N SER A 83 21.03 -16.93 1.27
CA SER A 83 20.74 -18.20 0.59
C SER A 83 19.35 -18.18 -0.06
N PHE A 84 19.31 -18.50 -1.35
CA PHE A 84 18.06 -18.52 -2.13
C PHE A 84 17.23 -19.77 -1.85
N HIS A 85 15.93 -19.59 -1.73
CA HIS A 85 14.92 -20.61 -1.46
C HIS A 85 13.68 -20.34 -2.32
N PHE A 86 13.57 -21.03 -3.45
CA PHE A 86 12.34 -21.08 -4.24
C PHE A 86 11.57 -22.38 -3.95
N PRO A 87 10.22 -22.36 -3.94
CA PRO A 87 9.43 -23.59 -3.90
C PRO A 87 9.58 -24.36 -5.22
N PRO A 88 9.10 -25.63 -5.33
CA PRO A 88 9.13 -26.37 -6.58
C PRO A 88 8.51 -25.59 -7.74
N ILE A 89 9.25 -25.41 -8.83
CA ILE A 89 8.84 -24.51 -9.92
C ILE A 89 8.26 -25.32 -11.07
N LYS A 90 7.00 -25.05 -11.40
CA LYS A 90 6.41 -25.41 -12.70
C LYS A 90 6.57 -24.27 -13.69
N LYS A 91 6.23 -23.05 -13.25
CA LYS A 91 6.35 -21.82 -14.04
C LYS A 91 6.45 -20.61 -13.11
N ILE A 92 7.18 -19.58 -13.52
CA ILE A 92 7.16 -18.28 -12.85
C ILE A 92 6.66 -17.23 -13.83
N HIS A 93 5.71 -16.41 -13.41
CA HIS A 93 5.28 -15.24 -14.18
C HIS A 93 5.76 -13.97 -13.47
N LEU A 94 6.43 -13.09 -14.23
CA LEU A 94 7.03 -11.88 -13.72
C LEU A 94 6.18 -10.68 -14.13
N TYR A 95 5.83 -9.85 -13.15
CA TYR A 95 5.10 -8.61 -13.35
C TYR A 95 5.83 -7.45 -12.71
N GLU A 96 5.67 -6.26 -13.26
CA GLU A 96 6.21 -5.06 -12.65
C GLU A 96 5.59 -4.85 -11.26
N LYS A 97 6.45 -4.56 -10.28
CA LYS A 97 5.99 -4.09 -8.98
C LYS A 97 5.85 -2.57 -9.07
N VAL A 98 4.60 -2.12 -9.15
CA VAL A 98 4.25 -0.70 -9.09
C VAL A 98 4.33 -0.25 -7.63
N ASP A 99 4.82 0.98 -7.42
CA ASP A 99 5.02 1.61 -6.12
C ASP A 99 3.93 2.64 -5.89
N GLY A 100 2.94 2.28 -5.08
CA GLY A 100 1.87 3.17 -4.70
C GLY A 100 1.18 2.66 -3.45
N THR A 101 -0.14 2.88 -3.43
CA THR A 101 -0.99 2.46 -2.32
C THR A 101 -1.81 1.27 -2.74
N ASN A 102 -1.68 0.18 -2.00
CA ASN A 102 -2.47 -1.01 -2.23
C ASN A 102 -3.93 -0.80 -1.78
N VAL A 103 -4.87 -0.98 -2.71
CA VAL A 103 -6.31 -0.93 -2.44
C VAL A 103 -6.89 -2.33 -2.65
N LEU A 104 -7.45 -2.91 -1.60
CA LEU A 104 -8.17 -4.17 -1.67
C LEU A 104 -9.67 -3.90 -1.84
N ALA A 105 -10.24 -4.34 -2.96
CA ALA A 105 -11.67 -4.47 -3.15
C ALA A 105 -12.15 -5.79 -2.52
N TYR A 106 -13.06 -5.73 -1.55
CA TYR A 106 -13.58 -6.91 -0.87
C TYR A 106 -15.10 -6.84 -0.71
N ARG A 107 -15.72 -8.02 -0.60
CA ARG A 107 -17.17 -8.14 -0.36
C ARG A 107 -17.44 -8.65 1.05
N TYR A 108 -18.50 -8.14 1.65
CA TYR A 108 -19.02 -8.63 2.93
C TYR A 108 -20.55 -8.77 2.83
N ARG A 109 -21.14 -9.56 3.73
CA ARG A 109 -22.60 -9.67 3.85
C ARG A 109 -23.13 -8.73 4.91
N ASP A 110 -24.22 -8.03 4.61
CA ASP A 110 -24.97 -7.27 5.61
C ASP A 110 -25.93 -8.15 6.42
N GLY A 111 -26.66 -7.55 7.36
CA GLY A 111 -27.62 -8.23 8.22
C GLY A 111 -28.78 -8.90 7.45
N ASP A 112 -29.07 -8.45 6.23
CA ASP A 112 -30.07 -9.04 5.33
C ASP A 112 -29.46 -10.14 4.44
N GLY A 113 -28.16 -10.45 4.61
CA GLY A 113 -27.42 -11.41 3.80
C GLY A 113 -27.04 -10.92 2.40
N ARG A 114 -27.23 -9.62 2.10
CA ARG A 114 -26.88 -9.03 0.80
C ARG A 114 -25.39 -8.79 0.73
N TRP A 115 -24.82 -9.04 -0.44
CA TRP A 115 -23.43 -8.72 -0.70
C TRP A 115 -23.24 -7.21 -0.90
N ARG A 116 -22.30 -6.65 -0.14
CA ARG A 116 -21.79 -5.29 -0.27
C ARG A 116 -20.35 -5.34 -0.76
N LEU A 117 -19.97 -4.38 -1.59
CA LEU A 117 -18.60 -4.21 -2.07
C LEU A 117 -18.02 -2.93 -1.47
N THR A 118 -16.83 -3.02 -0.92
CA THR A 118 -16.10 -1.84 -0.45
C THR A 118 -14.60 -1.99 -0.73
N TYR A 119 -13.84 -0.98 -0.33
CA TYR A 119 -12.41 -0.87 -0.59
C TYR A 119 -11.69 -0.53 0.70
N LYS A 120 -10.49 -1.08 0.86
CA LYS A 120 -9.63 -0.80 2.02
C LYS A 120 -8.17 -0.69 1.67
N LEU A 121 -7.44 0.00 2.54
CA LEU A 121 -5.99 -0.09 2.63
C LEU A 121 -5.61 -1.23 3.57
N ARG A 122 -4.31 -1.55 3.68
CA ARG A 122 -3.88 -2.71 4.47
C ARG A 122 -4.36 -2.65 5.93
N LEU A 123 -4.11 -1.53 6.62
CA LEU A 123 -4.42 -1.34 8.04
C LEU A 123 -5.59 -0.37 8.30
N ALA A 124 -6.47 -0.17 7.32
CA ALA A 124 -7.71 0.58 7.48
C ALA A 124 -8.88 -0.33 7.08
N PRO A 125 -10.00 -0.42 7.81
CA PRO A 125 -11.11 -1.32 7.44
C PRO A 125 -11.87 -0.87 6.18
N THR A 126 -11.91 0.44 5.94
CA THR A 126 -12.50 1.08 4.76
C THR A 126 -11.57 2.19 4.27
N LEU A 127 -11.71 2.56 3.00
CA LEU A 127 -10.99 3.68 2.40
C LEU A 127 -11.57 4.99 2.93
N ARG A 128 -10.71 5.91 3.37
CA ARG A 128 -11.11 7.22 3.88
C ARG A 128 -10.12 8.28 3.43
N ASN A 129 -10.57 9.54 3.37
CA ASN A 129 -9.64 10.65 3.36
C ASN A 129 -9.05 10.79 4.76
N SER A 130 -7.73 10.92 4.84
CA SER A 130 -7.01 11.22 6.07
C SER A 130 -6.44 12.62 5.99
N ARG A 131 -5.87 13.12 7.09
CA ARG A 131 -5.11 14.38 7.01
C ARG A 131 -3.92 14.30 6.05
N TRP A 132 -3.51 13.09 5.66
CA TRP A 132 -2.30 12.81 4.89
C TRP A 132 -2.54 12.57 3.41
N GLY A 133 -3.78 12.31 3.01
CA GLY A 133 -4.07 12.04 1.61
C GLY A 133 -5.57 11.90 1.35
N PRO A 134 -6.06 12.41 0.20
CA PRO A 134 -7.43 12.23 -0.22
C PRO A 134 -7.61 10.85 -0.88
N PHE A 135 -7.26 9.77 -0.19
CA PHE A 135 -7.25 8.41 -0.75
C PHE A 135 -8.63 7.96 -1.24
N LEU A 136 -9.69 8.32 -0.51
CA LEU A 136 -11.07 8.05 -0.92
C LEU A 136 -11.41 8.80 -2.21
N ASP A 137 -11.08 10.08 -2.30
CA ASP A 137 -11.39 10.89 -3.50
C ASP A 137 -10.59 10.41 -4.71
N MET A 138 -9.31 10.08 -4.54
CA MET A 138 -8.46 9.52 -5.59
C MET A 138 -9.03 8.20 -6.10
N TRP A 139 -9.47 7.31 -5.21
CA TRP A 139 -10.06 6.05 -5.62
C TRP A 139 -11.42 6.23 -6.30
N GLN A 140 -12.27 7.12 -5.81
CA GLN A 140 -13.54 7.45 -6.48
C GLN A 140 -13.33 8.02 -7.88
N GLU A 141 -12.27 8.82 -8.09
CA GLU A 141 -11.86 9.27 -9.41
C GLU A 141 -11.48 8.09 -10.32
N LEU A 142 -10.73 7.11 -9.80
CA LEU A 142 -10.35 5.90 -10.53
C LEU A 142 -11.54 4.98 -10.83
N LEU A 143 -12.51 4.85 -9.92
CA LEU A 143 -13.75 4.12 -10.19
C LEU A 143 -14.58 4.75 -11.30
N LYS A 144 -14.59 6.09 -11.41
CA LYS A 144 -15.23 6.80 -12.53
C LYS A 144 -14.49 6.56 -13.85
N LYS A 145 -13.16 6.54 -13.83
CA LYS A 145 -12.32 6.24 -15.01
C LYS A 145 -12.42 4.77 -15.44
N HIS A 146 -12.62 3.86 -14.48
CA HIS A 146 -12.67 2.41 -14.69
C HIS A 146 -13.94 1.81 -14.08
N PRO A 147 -15.12 2.02 -14.70
CA PRO A 147 -16.41 1.58 -14.15
C PRO A 147 -16.59 0.06 -14.07
N ALA A 148 -15.68 -0.72 -14.66
CA ALA A 148 -15.67 -2.18 -14.57
C ALA A 148 -15.07 -2.70 -13.25
N ILE A 149 -14.30 -1.89 -12.49
CA ILE A 149 -13.67 -2.33 -11.23
C ILE A 149 -14.66 -2.99 -10.26
N PRO A 150 -15.86 -2.45 -10.01
CA PRO A 150 -16.82 -3.08 -9.10
C PRO A 150 -17.26 -4.49 -9.50
N GLN A 151 -17.21 -4.81 -10.80
CA GLN A 151 -17.65 -6.10 -11.34
C GLN A 151 -16.58 -7.19 -11.20
N LEU A 152 -15.31 -6.79 -11.04
CA LEU A 152 -14.19 -7.74 -11.05
C LEU A 152 -14.22 -8.74 -9.89
N VAL A 153 -14.63 -8.31 -8.69
CA VAL A 153 -14.71 -9.20 -7.52
C VAL A 153 -15.73 -10.31 -7.75
N GLU A 154 -16.83 -10.00 -8.43
CA GLU A 154 -17.85 -10.97 -8.79
C GLU A 154 -17.42 -11.87 -9.94
N ALA A 155 -16.83 -11.30 -10.99
CA ALA A 155 -16.33 -12.05 -12.15
C ALA A 155 -15.25 -13.09 -11.76
N ASN A 156 -14.49 -12.83 -10.71
CA ASN A 156 -13.37 -13.66 -10.29
C ASN A 156 -13.60 -14.47 -8.99
N ASP A 157 -14.75 -14.29 -8.32
CA ASP A 157 -15.10 -14.91 -7.03
C ASP A 157 -13.97 -14.82 -5.97
N CYS A 158 -13.32 -13.65 -5.87
CA CYS A 158 -12.26 -13.39 -4.91
C CYS A 158 -12.12 -11.89 -4.61
N HIS A 159 -11.56 -11.55 -3.44
CA HIS A 159 -11.18 -10.15 -3.17
C HIS A 159 -10.04 -9.76 -4.10
N LEU A 160 -10.03 -8.53 -4.60
CA LEU A 160 -9.06 -8.10 -5.59
C LEU A 160 -8.18 -6.98 -5.07
N SER A 161 -6.88 -7.16 -5.28
CA SER A 161 -5.86 -6.20 -4.92
C SER A 161 -5.49 -5.34 -6.13
N PHE A 162 -5.43 -4.03 -5.92
CA PHE A 162 -5.04 -3.04 -6.91
C PHE A 162 -3.91 -2.18 -6.35
N GLU A 163 -3.08 -1.65 -7.24
CA GLU A 163 -2.16 -0.56 -6.89
C GLU A 163 -2.74 0.75 -7.43
N MET A 164 -2.98 1.71 -6.54
CA MET A 164 -3.27 3.10 -6.89
C MET A 164 -1.95 3.88 -6.88
N TYR A 165 -1.56 4.48 -8.00
CA TYR A 165 -0.23 5.10 -8.16
C TYR A 165 -0.28 6.33 -9.06
N GLY A 166 0.78 7.13 -9.06
CA GLY A 166 0.90 8.34 -9.90
C GLY A 166 1.60 9.48 -9.17
N SER A 167 1.78 10.61 -9.86
CA SER A 167 2.42 11.79 -9.27
C SER A 167 1.64 12.34 -8.06
N ARG A 168 0.31 12.19 -8.02
CA ARG A 168 -0.52 12.56 -6.86
C ARG A 168 -0.44 11.59 -5.69
N ASN A 169 -0.13 10.32 -5.94
CA ASN A 169 0.06 9.31 -4.90
C ASN A 169 1.52 8.87 -4.81
N THR A 170 2.41 9.81 -4.48
CA THR A 170 3.85 9.58 -4.58
C THR A 170 4.41 8.79 -3.40
N HIS A 171 5.11 7.70 -3.71
CA HIS A 171 5.93 6.93 -2.77
C HIS A 171 7.42 7.16 -3.06
N LEU A 172 8.20 6.10 -3.25
CA LEU A 172 9.62 6.12 -3.62
C LEU A 172 9.80 6.43 -5.11
N MET A 173 8.93 5.89 -5.95
CA MET A 173 8.97 6.05 -7.39
C MET A 173 8.25 7.33 -7.83
N VAL A 174 8.83 8.00 -8.82
CA VAL A 174 8.25 9.15 -9.50
C VAL A 174 7.61 8.69 -10.79
N TYR A 175 6.33 9.05 -10.95
CA TYR A 175 5.52 8.73 -12.11
C TYR A 175 5.17 9.98 -12.90
N ASP A 176 5.13 9.86 -14.23
CA ASP A 176 4.67 10.92 -15.13
C ASP A 176 3.14 10.95 -15.26
N VAL A 177 2.45 9.86 -14.94
CA VAL A 177 0.99 9.80 -14.90
C VAL A 177 0.47 10.43 -13.61
N ASP A 178 -0.59 11.23 -13.72
CA ASP A 178 -1.19 11.94 -12.58
C ASP A 178 -1.72 10.97 -11.51
N LEU A 179 -2.65 10.10 -11.91
CA LEU A 179 -3.26 9.09 -11.08
C LEU A 179 -3.77 7.93 -11.96
N ALA A 180 -3.34 6.71 -11.64
CA ALA A 180 -3.62 5.48 -12.35
C ALA A 180 -3.90 4.32 -11.38
N VAL A 181 -4.40 3.22 -11.93
CA VAL A 181 -4.68 1.98 -11.21
C VAL A 181 -4.17 0.78 -12.01
N ALA A 182 -3.63 -0.21 -11.31
CA ALA A 182 -3.28 -1.50 -11.89
C ALA A 182 -3.81 -2.64 -11.01
N ALA A 183 -4.52 -3.60 -11.60
CA ALA A 183 -4.89 -4.85 -10.94
C ALA A 183 -3.65 -5.72 -10.67
N LEU A 184 -3.61 -6.36 -9.50
CA LEU A 184 -2.47 -7.14 -9.03
C LEU A 184 -2.79 -8.64 -8.96
N PHE A 185 -3.68 -9.03 -8.06
CA PHE A 185 -4.04 -10.43 -7.82
C PHE A 185 -5.34 -10.51 -7.01
N GLY A 186 -5.93 -11.70 -6.98
CA GLY A 186 -7.06 -12.06 -6.14
C GLY A 186 -6.67 -12.84 -4.90
N VAL A 187 -7.46 -12.70 -3.83
CA VAL A 187 -7.35 -13.44 -2.58
C VAL A 187 -8.67 -14.17 -2.31
N ARG A 188 -8.62 -15.49 -2.25
CA ARG A 188 -9.79 -16.32 -1.90
C ARG A 188 -9.98 -16.42 -0.39
N ARG A 189 -11.12 -16.96 0.02
CA ARG A 189 -11.50 -17.15 1.43
C ARG A 189 -10.58 -18.10 2.19
N ASP A 190 -9.86 -18.96 1.50
CA ASP A 190 -8.86 -19.89 2.04
C ASP A 190 -7.43 -19.32 2.03
N ALA A 191 -7.27 -18.02 1.79
CA ALA A 191 -6.00 -17.31 1.60
C ALA A 191 -5.24 -17.67 0.32
N SER A 192 -5.77 -18.53 -0.55
CA SER A 192 -5.10 -18.83 -1.82
C SER A 192 -5.10 -17.63 -2.76
N ILE A 193 -4.00 -17.48 -3.51
CA ILE A 193 -3.78 -16.39 -4.44
C ILE A 193 -4.28 -16.78 -5.83
N VAL A 194 -5.07 -15.89 -6.42
CA VAL A 194 -5.42 -15.93 -7.85
C VAL A 194 -4.50 -14.94 -8.56
N PRO A 195 -3.46 -15.39 -9.28
CA PRO A 195 -2.51 -14.49 -9.90
C PRO A 195 -3.12 -13.71 -11.07
N LEU A 196 -2.51 -12.59 -11.44
CA LEU A 196 -3.02 -11.68 -12.48
C LEU A 196 -3.39 -12.37 -13.80
N PHE A 197 -2.55 -13.29 -14.28
CA PHE A 197 -2.77 -14.04 -15.52
C PHE A 197 -3.96 -15.01 -15.48
N LYS A 198 -4.56 -15.24 -14.32
CA LYS A 198 -5.78 -16.05 -14.14
C LYS A 198 -7.03 -15.20 -13.88
N LEU A 199 -6.90 -13.88 -13.82
CA LEU A 199 -8.02 -12.98 -13.58
C LEU A 199 -8.68 -12.54 -14.88
N ASP A 200 -10.00 -12.46 -14.88
CA ASP A 200 -10.76 -11.67 -15.86
C ASP A 200 -10.75 -10.21 -15.40
N LEU A 201 -10.07 -9.35 -16.16
CA LEU A 201 -9.89 -7.94 -15.83
C LEU A 201 -10.96 -7.04 -16.44
N LEU A 202 -11.87 -7.53 -17.30
CA LEU A 202 -12.91 -6.73 -17.96
C LEU A 202 -12.39 -5.39 -18.54
N GLY A 203 -11.16 -5.38 -19.06
CA GLY A 203 -10.50 -4.20 -19.61
C GLY A 203 -9.87 -3.24 -18.60
N VAL A 204 -9.94 -3.51 -17.30
CA VAL A 204 -9.17 -2.77 -16.28
C VAL A 204 -7.68 -3.10 -16.44
N PRO A 205 -6.78 -2.11 -16.43
CA PRO A 205 -5.35 -2.38 -16.57
C PRO A 205 -4.83 -3.29 -15.45
N GLY A 206 -4.07 -4.32 -15.81
CA GLY A 206 -3.23 -5.08 -14.88
C GLY A 206 -1.81 -4.52 -14.84
N THR A 207 -0.99 -4.95 -13.89
CA THR A 207 0.44 -4.60 -13.94
C THR A 207 1.09 -5.17 -15.20
N PRO A 208 2.07 -4.47 -15.80
CA PRO A 208 2.78 -4.95 -16.98
C PRO A 208 3.48 -6.29 -16.73
N ALA A 209 3.34 -7.22 -17.67
CA ALA A 209 4.15 -8.44 -17.69
C ALA A 209 5.60 -8.09 -18.08
N VAL A 210 6.56 -8.64 -17.34
CA VAL A 210 7.99 -8.44 -17.56
C VAL A 210 8.60 -9.65 -18.25
N GLY A 211 8.13 -10.86 -17.93
CA GLY A 211 8.65 -12.09 -18.50
C GLY A 211 8.14 -13.32 -17.78
N GLU A 212 8.68 -14.47 -18.16
CA GLU A 212 8.32 -15.76 -17.57
C GLU A 212 9.57 -16.64 -17.44
N LEU A 213 9.50 -17.63 -16.55
CA LEU A 213 10.43 -18.74 -16.46
C LEU A 213 9.67 -20.06 -16.46
N VAL A 214 10.23 -21.11 -17.04
CA VAL A 214 9.70 -22.48 -17.01
C VAL A 214 10.57 -23.41 -16.16
N ALA A 215 10.02 -24.58 -15.82
CA ALA A 215 10.74 -25.61 -15.08
C ALA A 215 12.07 -25.98 -15.76
N GLY A 216 13.14 -26.03 -14.97
CA GLY A 216 14.50 -26.38 -15.43
C GLY A 216 15.40 -25.18 -15.73
N GLU A 217 14.84 -23.97 -15.85
CA GLU A 217 15.64 -22.74 -15.87
C GLU A 217 16.17 -22.40 -14.47
N ASP A 218 17.29 -21.69 -14.39
CA ASP A 218 17.88 -21.25 -13.12
C ASP A 218 17.20 -19.96 -12.62
N PRO A 219 16.34 -20.05 -11.58
CA PRO A 219 15.62 -18.87 -11.07
C PRO A 219 16.56 -17.87 -10.39
N VAL A 220 17.71 -18.31 -9.86
CA VAL A 220 18.66 -17.43 -9.16
C VAL A 220 19.41 -16.57 -10.18
N SER A 221 19.91 -17.18 -11.25
CA SER A 221 20.54 -16.43 -12.35
C SER A 221 19.57 -15.43 -12.97
N LYS A 222 18.32 -15.82 -13.20
CA LYS A 222 17.32 -14.90 -13.75
C LYS A 222 16.94 -13.79 -12.76
N TYR A 223 16.88 -14.07 -11.46
CA TYR A 223 16.66 -13.05 -10.43
C TYR A 223 17.77 -11.99 -10.47
N ALA A 224 19.03 -12.42 -10.57
CA ALA A 224 20.18 -11.51 -10.69
C ALA A 224 20.16 -10.69 -11.98
N GLU A 225 19.81 -11.29 -13.11
CA GLU A 225 19.66 -10.62 -14.40
C GLU A 225 18.60 -9.51 -14.33
N ILE A 226 17.38 -9.84 -13.91
CA ILE A 226 16.27 -8.87 -13.79
C ILE A 226 16.62 -7.75 -12.82
N ARG A 227 17.27 -8.08 -11.70
CA ARG A 227 17.77 -7.10 -10.72
C ARG A 227 18.74 -6.11 -11.36
N ALA A 228 19.71 -6.59 -12.13
CA ALA A 228 20.71 -5.76 -12.80
C ALA A 228 20.09 -4.90 -13.91
N GLU A 229 19.09 -5.40 -14.63
CA GLU A 229 18.34 -4.63 -15.63
C GLU A 229 17.55 -3.48 -15.02
N MET A 230 16.84 -3.74 -13.92
CA MET A 230 16.11 -2.71 -13.18
C MET A 230 17.06 -1.63 -12.63
N GLU A 231 18.22 -2.03 -12.09
CA GLU A 231 19.22 -1.10 -11.58
C GLU A 231 19.72 -0.13 -12.67
N LYS A 232 19.98 -0.63 -13.89
CA LYS A 232 20.39 0.21 -15.03
C LYS A 232 19.33 1.22 -15.46
N ARG A 233 18.05 0.91 -15.24
CA ARG A 233 16.91 1.79 -15.59
C ARG A 233 16.68 2.86 -14.54
N ASN A 234 17.02 2.58 -13.28
CA ASN A 234 16.75 3.47 -12.17
C ASN A 234 17.65 4.70 -12.19
N ARG A 235 17.04 5.87 -11.95
CA ARG A 235 17.77 7.13 -11.81
C ARG A 235 17.30 7.84 -10.55
N ARG A 236 18.26 8.32 -9.76
CA ARG A 236 17.97 9.18 -8.61
C ARG A 236 17.52 10.55 -9.08
N THR A 237 16.46 11.05 -8.49
CA THR A 237 15.99 12.43 -8.67
C THR A 237 16.63 13.35 -7.63
N GLU A 238 16.48 14.66 -7.80
CA GLU A 238 17.03 15.66 -6.86
C GLU A 238 16.45 15.54 -5.43
N ASP A 239 15.24 15.00 -5.29
CA ASP A 239 14.55 14.78 -4.01
C ASP A 239 14.78 13.39 -3.41
N GLU A 240 15.87 12.73 -3.80
CA GLU A 240 16.25 11.36 -3.38
C GLU A 240 15.23 10.26 -3.74
N LYS A 241 14.21 10.58 -4.52
CA LYS A 241 13.29 9.61 -5.12
C LYS A 241 13.93 8.93 -6.33
N LEU A 242 13.23 7.93 -6.88
CA LEU A 242 13.69 7.18 -8.04
C LEU A 242 12.73 7.36 -9.20
N SER A 243 13.24 7.53 -10.42
CA SER A 243 12.50 7.23 -11.65
C SER A 243 12.97 5.89 -12.21
N GLY A 244 12.08 5.10 -12.78
CA GLY A 244 12.38 3.74 -13.25
C GLY A 244 11.37 2.72 -12.73
N VAL A 245 11.86 1.63 -12.13
CA VAL A 245 11.05 0.50 -11.66
C VAL A 245 11.39 0.18 -10.19
N GLU A 246 10.35 -0.02 -9.37
CA GLU A 246 10.53 -0.39 -7.95
C GLU A 246 11.02 -1.83 -7.79
N GLY A 247 10.53 -2.73 -8.65
CA GLY A 247 10.86 -4.14 -8.62
C GLY A 247 9.98 -4.97 -9.56
N THR A 248 9.99 -6.28 -9.34
CA THR A 248 9.07 -7.23 -9.96
C THR A 248 8.43 -8.13 -8.91
N VAL A 249 7.18 -8.52 -9.16
CA VAL A 249 6.49 -9.58 -8.42
C VAL A 249 6.58 -10.88 -9.23
N TRP A 250 7.06 -11.92 -8.57
CA TRP A 250 7.26 -13.25 -9.12
C TRP A 250 6.15 -14.16 -8.62
N TYR A 251 5.22 -14.53 -9.50
CA TYR A 251 4.20 -15.52 -9.22
C TYR A 251 4.76 -16.90 -9.56
N VAL A 252 5.18 -17.65 -8.53
CA VAL A 252 5.73 -19.00 -8.68
C VAL A 252 4.57 -20.00 -8.62
N GLU A 253 4.23 -20.59 -9.75
CA GLU A 253 3.30 -21.70 -9.87
C GLU A 253 4.04 -23.02 -9.59
N GLU A 254 3.54 -23.76 -8.61
CA GLU A 254 4.04 -25.08 -8.21
C GLU A 254 3.38 -26.20 -9.03
N PRO A 255 3.95 -27.43 -9.06
CA PRO A 255 3.38 -28.54 -9.83
C PRO A 255 1.95 -28.91 -9.45
N ASP A 256 1.55 -28.68 -8.20
CA ASP A 256 0.20 -28.92 -7.68
C ASP A 256 -0.81 -27.80 -8.03
N GLY A 257 -0.33 -26.73 -8.68
CA GLY A 257 -1.13 -25.56 -9.07
C GLY A 257 -1.20 -24.46 -8.01
N ARG A 258 -0.57 -24.64 -6.83
CA ARG A 258 -0.43 -23.57 -5.83
C ARG A 258 0.41 -22.43 -6.40
N VAL A 259 0.07 -21.20 -6.06
CA VAL A 259 0.83 -20.01 -6.45
C VAL A 259 1.30 -19.28 -5.20
N SER A 260 2.59 -18.98 -5.15
CA SER A 260 3.21 -18.12 -4.15
C SER A 260 3.77 -16.85 -4.80
N MET A 261 3.81 -15.76 -4.04
CA MET A 261 4.27 -14.46 -4.55
C MET A 261 5.56 -14.02 -3.86
N TRP A 262 6.54 -13.65 -4.67
CA TRP A 262 7.85 -13.22 -4.22
C TRP A 262 8.19 -11.87 -4.83
N LYS A 263 9.01 -11.07 -4.15
CA LYS A 263 9.49 -9.78 -4.67
C LYS A 263 10.94 -9.87 -5.09
N CYS A 264 11.25 -9.24 -6.21
CA CYS A 264 12.61 -8.98 -6.68
C CYS A 264 12.80 -7.47 -6.82
N LYS A 265 13.77 -6.90 -6.12
CA LYS A 265 14.01 -5.45 -6.12
C LYS A 265 15.46 -5.15 -6.58
N PRO A 266 15.69 -4.07 -7.34
CA PRO A 266 17.03 -3.60 -7.66
C PRO A 266 17.78 -3.16 -6.40
N GLU A 267 19.10 -3.15 -6.45
CA GLU A 267 19.93 -2.84 -5.28
C GLU A 267 19.66 -1.44 -4.73
N SER A 268 19.50 -0.44 -5.60
CA SER A 268 19.11 0.93 -5.23
C SER A 268 17.81 1.01 -4.41
N VAL A 269 16.88 0.08 -4.59
CA VAL A 269 15.62 -0.01 -3.83
C VAL A 269 15.80 -0.91 -2.60
N GLU A 270 16.56 -2.01 -2.70
CA GLU A 270 16.84 -2.88 -1.55
C GLU A 270 17.71 -2.21 -0.49
N GLU A 271 18.71 -1.41 -0.86
CA GLU A 271 19.57 -0.65 0.06
C GLU A 271 18.78 0.25 1.02
N ILE A 272 17.64 0.77 0.56
CA ILE A 272 16.73 1.55 1.39
C ILE A 272 16.18 0.69 2.53
N HIS A 273 15.93 -0.59 2.30
CA HIS A 273 15.33 -1.54 3.24
C HIS A 273 16.35 -2.40 4.03
N TRP A 274 17.56 -2.62 3.52
CA TRP A 274 18.51 -3.63 4.04
C TRP A 274 19.83 -3.09 4.61
N ALA A 275 20.04 -1.77 4.70
CA ALA A 275 21.25 -1.24 5.33
C ALA A 275 21.34 -1.69 6.81
N ALA A 276 22.55 -2.02 7.28
CA ALA A 276 22.76 -2.48 8.65
C ALA A 276 22.28 -1.45 9.69
N GLY A 277 21.49 -1.91 10.68
CA GLY A 277 20.82 -1.04 11.65
C GLY A 277 19.52 -0.44 11.11
N ILE A 278 18.94 0.51 11.85
CA ILE A 278 17.71 1.19 11.41
C ILE A 278 18.07 2.34 10.47
N ASN A 279 17.92 2.09 9.17
CA ASN A 279 18.22 3.06 8.12
C ASN A 279 17.23 4.23 8.12
N LYS A 280 17.73 5.47 8.01
CA LYS A 280 16.92 6.68 7.81
C LYS A 280 15.88 6.50 6.70
N LYS A 281 16.28 5.95 5.56
CA LYS A 281 15.40 5.81 4.39
C LYS A 281 14.30 4.78 4.62
N ALA A 282 14.62 3.66 5.29
CA ALA A 282 13.63 2.68 5.71
C ALA A 282 12.60 3.32 6.65
N VAL A 283 13.04 4.05 7.67
CA VAL A 283 12.13 4.72 8.61
C VAL A 283 11.25 5.75 7.90
N ILE A 284 11.81 6.56 7.00
CA ILE A 284 11.03 7.52 6.21
C ILE A 284 9.97 6.78 5.36
N ALA A 285 10.32 5.68 4.69
CA ALA A 285 9.37 4.88 3.93
C ALA A 285 8.27 4.29 4.84
N THR A 286 8.63 3.78 6.02
CA THR A 286 7.66 3.28 7.01
C THR A 286 6.75 4.39 7.52
N CYS A 287 7.27 5.61 7.72
CA CYS A 287 6.45 6.78 8.06
C CYS A 287 5.42 7.04 6.97
N TRP A 288 5.82 7.09 5.69
CA TRP A 288 4.89 7.28 4.57
C TRP A 288 3.82 6.18 4.49
N ASN A 289 4.19 4.92 4.72
CA ASN A 289 3.24 3.80 4.79
C ASN A 289 2.24 3.95 5.95
N LEU A 290 2.70 4.45 7.12
CA LEU A 290 1.82 4.70 8.26
C LEU A 290 0.77 5.76 7.92
N LEU A 291 1.14 6.81 7.17
CA LEU A 291 0.24 7.90 6.80
C LEU A 291 -0.96 7.45 5.97
N GLU A 292 -0.87 6.31 5.29
CA GLU A 292 -1.98 5.72 4.56
C GLU A 292 -3.12 5.30 5.50
N THR A 293 -2.82 4.93 6.74
CA THR A 293 -3.78 4.23 7.62
C THR A 293 -3.99 4.93 8.95
N SER A 294 -3.05 5.75 9.39
CA SER A 294 -3.10 6.49 10.66
C SER A 294 -3.13 7.99 10.40
N ASP A 295 -4.00 8.70 11.12
CA ASP A 295 -3.88 10.15 11.19
C ASP A 295 -2.71 10.55 12.07
N GLU A 296 -2.24 9.73 13.01
CA GLU A 296 -1.11 10.08 13.87
C GLU A 296 0.22 9.58 13.31
N LEU A 297 1.21 10.48 13.22
CA LEU A 297 2.60 10.13 12.92
C LEU A 297 3.45 10.44 14.16
N ASN A 298 3.60 9.43 15.01
CA ASN A 298 4.41 9.46 16.21
C ASN A 298 5.10 8.10 16.40
N TYR A 299 6.00 8.01 17.38
CA TYR A 299 6.78 6.79 17.62
C TYR A 299 5.89 5.58 17.91
N ASP A 300 4.88 5.75 18.76
CA ASP A 300 4.00 4.65 19.20
C ASP A 300 3.16 4.10 18.04
N ALA A 301 2.69 4.97 17.15
CA ALA A 301 1.97 4.58 15.94
C ALA A 301 2.88 3.90 14.90
N LEU A 302 4.16 4.24 14.87
CA LEU A 302 5.16 3.68 13.94
C LEU A 302 5.76 2.35 14.43
N LEU A 303 5.84 2.18 15.75
CA LEU A 303 6.49 1.05 16.41
C LEU A 303 5.98 -0.32 15.90
N PRO A 304 4.67 -0.58 15.76
CA PRO A 304 4.19 -1.86 15.23
C PRO A 304 4.72 -2.20 13.83
N LEU A 305 4.87 -1.18 12.97
CA LEU A 305 5.40 -1.35 11.61
C LEU A 305 6.91 -1.60 11.63
N LEU A 306 7.65 -0.94 12.52
CA LEU A 306 9.09 -1.17 12.67
C LEU A 306 9.40 -2.56 13.23
N LEU A 307 8.58 -3.04 14.17
CA LEU A 307 8.68 -4.39 14.74
C LEU A 307 8.45 -5.50 13.70
N GLU A 308 7.92 -5.17 12.52
CA GLU A 308 7.85 -6.14 11.42
C GLU A 308 9.22 -6.50 10.83
N GLU A 309 10.20 -5.59 10.92
CA GLU A 309 11.49 -5.73 10.24
C GLU A 309 12.68 -5.73 11.23
N TYR A 310 12.51 -5.08 12.40
CA TYR A 310 13.56 -4.87 13.37
C TYR A 310 13.23 -5.50 14.73
N GLN A 311 14.27 -5.86 15.49
CA GLN A 311 14.08 -6.31 16.87
C GLN A 311 13.84 -5.11 17.80
N ASP A 312 13.03 -5.31 18.84
CA ASP A 312 12.69 -4.29 19.84
C ASP A 312 13.92 -3.55 20.39
N ARG A 313 14.97 -4.29 20.73
CA ARG A 313 16.25 -3.75 21.21
C ARG A 313 16.93 -2.82 20.20
N GLU A 314 16.84 -3.12 18.91
CA GLU A 314 17.39 -2.27 17.85
C GLU A 314 16.58 -0.98 17.72
N ILE A 315 15.25 -1.08 17.78
CA ILE A 315 14.35 0.08 17.70
C ILE A 315 14.62 1.06 18.83
N GLU A 316 14.69 0.57 20.06
CA GLU A 316 15.00 1.42 21.23
C GLU A 316 16.37 2.08 21.12
N MET A 317 17.39 1.35 20.63
CA MET A 317 18.73 1.90 20.42
C MET A 317 18.76 3.05 19.41
N PHE A 318 17.92 2.99 18.36
CA PHE A 318 17.83 4.01 17.31
C PHE A 318 16.65 4.99 17.49
N ARG A 319 15.99 5.01 18.65
CA ARG A 319 14.81 5.86 18.89
C ARG A 319 15.01 7.34 18.54
N PRO A 320 16.12 8.03 18.92
CA PRO A 320 16.32 9.43 18.53
C PRO A 320 16.40 9.63 17.00
N HIS A 321 16.95 8.65 16.28
CA HIS A 321 17.04 8.67 14.83
C HIS A 321 15.65 8.50 14.19
N ILE A 322 14.83 7.59 14.73
CA ILE A 322 13.46 7.37 14.30
C ILE A 322 12.62 8.64 14.51
N GLU A 323 12.71 9.27 15.67
CA GLU A 323 12.01 10.52 15.97
C GLU A 323 12.41 11.67 15.03
N ASN A 324 13.68 11.75 14.63
CA ASN A 324 14.13 12.73 13.64
C ASN A 324 13.54 12.46 12.26
N CYS A 325 13.40 11.20 11.85
CA CYS A 325 12.72 10.83 10.60
C CYS A 325 11.24 11.20 10.63
N ILE A 326 10.56 10.94 11.74
CA ILE A 326 9.16 11.36 11.97
C ILE A 326 9.02 12.87 11.80
N LYS A 327 9.88 13.66 12.47
CA LYS A 327 9.87 15.12 12.36
C LYS A 327 10.09 15.60 10.91
N GLN A 328 11.00 14.96 10.19
CA GLN A 328 11.26 15.30 8.79
C GLN A 328 10.03 15.05 7.91
N VAL A 329 9.39 13.88 8.02
CA VAL A 329 8.20 13.53 7.23
C VAL A 329 7.03 14.44 7.58
N SER A 330 6.79 14.71 8.87
CA SER A 330 5.76 15.67 9.29
C SER A 330 5.99 17.06 8.69
N TYR A 331 7.23 17.57 8.74
CA TYR A 331 7.56 18.87 8.14
C TYR A 331 7.36 18.88 6.62
N GLU A 332 7.81 17.84 5.90
CA GLU A 332 7.62 17.76 4.44
C GLU A 332 6.15 17.74 4.05
N PHE A 333 5.33 17.04 4.83
CA PHE A 333 3.91 16.98 4.64
C PHE A 333 3.21 18.32 4.89
N GLU A 334 3.45 18.95 6.06
CA GLU A 334 2.88 20.25 6.40
C GLU A 334 3.31 21.32 5.39
N PHE A 335 4.55 21.26 4.93
CA PHE A 335 5.06 22.13 3.88
C PHE A 335 4.29 21.94 2.57
N LYS A 336 4.05 20.69 2.13
CA LYS A 336 3.23 20.40 0.94
C LYS A 336 1.81 20.97 1.09
N ALA A 337 1.14 20.70 2.21
CA ALA A 337 -0.21 21.18 2.46
C ALA A 337 -0.30 22.72 2.41
N ARG A 338 0.68 23.41 3.02
CA ARG A 338 0.77 24.88 2.98
C ARG A 338 0.99 25.41 1.57
N VAL A 339 1.88 24.79 0.78
CA VAL A 339 2.12 25.17 -0.62
C VAL A 339 0.85 25.08 -1.45
N LEU A 340 0.13 23.95 -1.37
CA LEU A 340 -1.08 23.75 -2.16
C LEU A 340 -2.20 24.70 -1.71
N ALA A 341 -2.35 24.91 -0.40
CA ALA A 341 -3.36 25.84 0.12
C ALA A 341 -3.11 27.29 -0.31
N GLU A 342 -1.86 27.77 -0.30
CA GLU A 342 -1.56 29.12 -0.80
C GLU A 342 -1.71 29.23 -2.32
N TYR A 343 -1.35 28.18 -3.07
CA TYR A 343 -1.52 28.14 -4.52
C TYR A 343 -3.00 28.17 -4.93
N ASP A 344 -3.85 27.37 -4.28
CA ASP A 344 -5.28 27.27 -4.60
C ASP A 344 -6.01 28.62 -4.39
N LYS A 345 -5.55 29.47 -3.44
CA LYS A 345 -6.09 30.82 -3.22
C LYS A 345 -5.86 31.77 -4.40
N LEU A 346 -4.85 31.51 -5.24
CA LEU A 346 -4.53 32.37 -6.37
C LEU A 346 -5.56 32.24 -7.51
N GLY A 347 -6.23 31.09 -7.62
CA GLY A 347 -7.16 30.80 -8.70
C GLY A 347 -6.53 30.87 -10.10
N GLN A 348 -5.20 30.72 -10.19
CA GLN A 348 -4.42 30.82 -11.42
C GLN A 348 -3.66 29.51 -11.67
N SER A 349 -3.58 29.12 -12.94
CA SER A 349 -2.79 27.95 -13.35
C SER A 349 -1.30 28.30 -13.43
N ILE A 350 -0.45 27.48 -12.79
CA ILE A 350 1.01 27.55 -12.90
C ILE A 350 1.49 27.35 -14.34
N HIS A 351 0.71 26.64 -15.16
CA HIS A 351 1.02 26.37 -16.56
C HIS A 351 0.71 27.57 -17.46
N ASP A 352 -0.21 28.45 -17.04
CA ASP A 352 -0.61 29.65 -17.79
C ASP A 352 0.31 30.85 -17.47
N ASP A 353 0.61 31.09 -16.18
CA ASP A 353 1.53 32.15 -15.75
C ASP A 353 2.43 31.71 -14.59
N LYS A 354 3.45 30.93 -14.93
CA LYS A 354 4.49 30.53 -13.98
C LYS A 354 5.11 31.71 -13.23
N ALA A 355 5.41 32.82 -13.93
CA ALA A 355 6.14 33.93 -13.33
C ALA A 355 5.27 34.70 -12.34
N GLY A 356 4.01 34.95 -12.68
CA GLY A 356 3.02 35.59 -11.82
C GLY A 356 2.73 34.76 -10.58
N VAL A 357 2.44 33.46 -10.76
CA VAL A 357 2.19 32.53 -9.65
C VAL A 357 3.39 32.46 -8.70
N MET A 358 4.61 32.25 -9.22
CA MET A 358 5.80 32.13 -8.37
C MET A 358 6.13 33.46 -7.64
N ARG A 359 5.85 34.61 -8.28
CA ARG A 359 5.98 35.92 -7.63
C ARG A 359 4.94 36.09 -6.51
N ALA A 360 3.70 35.68 -6.73
CA ALA A 360 2.63 35.75 -5.75
C ALA A 360 2.88 34.86 -4.54
N LEU A 361 3.51 33.70 -4.72
CA LEU A 361 3.87 32.79 -3.62
C LEU A 361 5.14 33.20 -2.86
N SER A 362 6.04 33.96 -3.47
CA SER A 362 7.33 34.32 -2.86
C SER A 362 7.29 35.03 -1.49
N PRO A 363 6.24 35.77 -1.10
CA PRO A 363 6.12 36.31 0.26
C PRO A 363 5.79 35.25 1.32
N HIS A 364 5.24 34.09 0.94
CA HIS A 364 4.76 33.06 1.86
C HIS A 364 5.80 31.97 2.17
N PHE A 365 6.87 31.89 1.40
CA PHE A 365 7.89 30.85 1.48
C PHE A 365 9.29 31.45 1.44
N GLN A 366 10.27 30.76 2.03
CA GLN A 366 11.64 31.24 1.98
C GLN A 366 12.19 31.15 0.57
N ARG A 367 13.10 32.07 0.20
CA ARG A 367 13.73 32.08 -1.12
C ARG A 367 14.42 30.74 -1.46
N SER A 368 15.03 30.10 -0.47
CA SER A 368 15.65 28.77 -0.58
C SER A 368 14.65 27.65 -0.90
N GLU A 369 13.39 27.82 -0.51
CA GLU A 369 12.32 26.84 -0.69
C GLU A 369 11.59 26.99 -2.04
N MET A 370 11.73 28.12 -2.74
CA MET A 370 10.92 28.43 -3.93
C MET A 370 11.04 27.39 -5.05
N LYS A 371 12.20 26.75 -5.23
CA LYS A 371 12.35 25.64 -6.18
C LYS A 371 11.47 24.45 -5.77
N LYS A 372 11.43 24.12 -4.48
CA LYS A 372 10.60 23.06 -3.91
C LYS A 372 9.11 23.39 -4.03
N VAL A 373 8.72 24.64 -3.78
CA VAL A 373 7.34 25.14 -3.99
C VAL A 373 6.89 24.88 -5.43
N TYR A 374 7.69 25.29 -6.42
CA TYR A 374 7.38 25.07 -7.83
C TYR A 374 7.21 23.58 -8.14
N THR A 375 8.17 22.74 -7.73
CA THR A 375 8.10 21.28 -7.96
C THR A 375 6.87 20.66 -7.33
N MET A 376 6.46 21.10 -6.13
CA MET A 376 5.27 20.60 -5.46
C MET A 376 3.99 20.94 -6.21
N ILE A 377 3.86 22.17 -6.71
CA ILE A 377 2.68 22.59 -7.46
C ILE A 377 2.58 21.78 -8.75
N VAL A 378 3.63 21.78 -9.57
CA VAL A 378 3.64 21.09 -10.88
C VAL A 378 3.35 19.59 -10.77
N ARG A 379 3.75 18.94 -9.67
CA ARG A 379 3.46 17.50 -9.47
C ARG A 379 2.04 17.18 -9.03
N ASN A 380 1.27 18.17 -8.55
CA ASN A 380 -0.04 17.97 -7.94
C ASN A 380 -1.17 18.79 -8.61
N ARG A 381 -0.87 19.56 -9.67
CA ARG A 381 -1.80 20.52 -10.31
C ARG A 381 -1.61 20.65 -11.81
#